data_AF-A0A0F0FTX0-F1
#
_entry.id   AF-A0A0F0FTX0-F1
#
_cell.length_a   1.000
_cell.length_b   1.000
_cell.length_c   1.000
_cell.angle_alpha   90.00
_cell.angle_beta   90.00
_cell.angle_gamma   90.00
#
_symmetry.space_group_name_H-M   'P 1'
#
loop_
_entity.id
_entity.type
_entity.pdbx_description
1 polymer ?
#
loop_
_entity_poly.entity_id
_entity_poly.type
_entity_poly.pdbx_seq_one_letter_code
_entity_poly.pdbx_strand_id
1 'polypeptide(L)'
;MRMFTHHALQTPAAKPLNDWLDKAGPVSALMQTARELAVLEAEVLSLLPRGLQDGIAVAGVKQDARGVGQGQSERTLLLLAAHGAAAARVRQVVPTLLSRLQQRGSQITAIRVRVQPEVGRQSDWDTGPVVRPKVARMSATGLSSLTQLAQELPESPLRDALNTLLSHHRQKTTTGAGS
;
A
#
# COMPACT_ATOMS: atom_id res chain seq x y z
N MET A 1 26.09 -54.79 33.26
CA MET A 1 25.01 -54.57 32.27
C MET A 1 23.93 -53.72 32.93
N ARG A 2 23.90 -52.41 32.67
CA ARG A 2 22.85 -51.49 33.16
C ARG A 2 22.26 -50.79 31.96
N MET A 3 21.00 -51.11 31.65
CA MET A 3 20.26 -50.48 30.57
C MET A 3 19.87 -49.08 31.00
N PHE A 4 20.28 -48.06 30.23
CA PHE A 4 19.73 -46.72 30.37
C PHE A 4 18.40 -46.67 29.64
N THR A 5 17.31 -46.72 30.40
CA THR A 5 15.98 -46.40 29.89
C THR A 5 15.95 -44.91 29.55
N HIS A 6 15.85 -44.58 28.26
CA HIS A 6 15.65 -43.20 27.81
C HIS A 6 14.29 -42.71 28.32
N HIS A 7 14.29 -41.90 29.38
CA HIS A 7 13.12 -41.11 29.73
C HIS A 7 12.97 -40.02 28.66
N ALA A 8 11.95 -40.16 27.81
CA ALA A 8 11.60 -39.13 26.83
C ALA A 8 11.43 -37.79 27.56
N LEU A 9 12.20 -36.79 27.15
CA LEU A 9 12.07 -35.41 27.59
C LEU A 9 10.67 -34.93 27.17
N GLN A 10 9.71 -35.00 28.08
CA GLN A 10 8.44 -34.30 27.93
C GLN A 10 8.75 -32.81 28.15
N THR A 11 9.00 -32.08 27.06
CA THR A 11 9.11 -30.63 27.12
C THR A 11 7.72 -30.08 27.47
N PRO A 12 7.53 -29.40 28.61
CA PRO A 12 6.26 -28.73 28.88
C PRO A 12 6.01 -27.74 27.74
N ALA A 13 4.78 -27.72 27.20
CA ALA A 13 4.39 -26.87 26.08
C ALA A 13 4.89 -25.44 26.31
N ALA A 14 5.88 -25.00 25.52
CA ALA A 14 6.44 -23.67 25.65
C ALA A 14 5.31 -22.65 25.50
N LYS A 15 5.25 -21.67 26.41
CA LYS A 15 4.28 -20.57 26.31
C LYS A 15 4.37 -19.93 24.92
N PRO A 16 3.23 -19.59 24.29
CA PRO A 16 3.23 -19.01 22.96
C PRO A 16 4.00 -17.67 22.98
N LEU A 17 4.78 -17.41 21.94
CA LEU A 17 5.66 -16.23 21.84
C LEU A 17 4.94 -14.91 22.16
N ASN A 18 3.71 -14.73 21.68
CA ASN A 18 2.91 -13.54 21.97
C ASN A 18 2.72 -13.28 23.47
N ASP A 19 2.58 -14.33 24.28
CA ASP A 19 2.36 -14.19 25.72
C ASP A 19 3.64 -13.73 26.46
N TRP A 20 4.82 -13.94 25.85
CA TRP A 20 6.07 -13.34 26.30
C TRP A 20 6.24 -11.90 25.83
N LEU A 21 5.87 -11.61 24.58
CA LEU A 21 5.96 -10.28 23.99
C LEU A 21 5.01 -9.29 24.68
N ASP A 22 3.81 -9.73 25.07
CA ASP A 22 2.83 -8.92 25.81
C ASP A 22 3.28 -8.59 27.25
N LYS A 23 4.13 -9.44 27.85
CA LYS A 23 4.64 -9.24 29.22
C LYS A 23 5.92 -8.39 29.27
N ALA A 24 6.60 -8.23 28.15
CA ALA A 24 7.77 -7.37 28.05
C ALA A 24 7.33 -5.92 27.80
N GLY A 25 7.34 -5.08 28.83
CA GLY A 25 6.73 -3.73 28.83
C GLY A 25 6.96 -2.85 27.58
N PRO A 26 8.21 -2.64 27.11
CA PRO A 26 8.45 -1.86 25.90
C PRO A 26 7.95 -2.53 24.61
N VAL A 27 7.98 -3.87 24.57
CA VAL A 27 7.60 -4.67 23.40
C VAL A 27 6.08 -4.76 23.29
N SER A 28 5.36 -4.82 24.40
CA SER A 28 3.89 -4.84 24.39
C SER A 28 3.31 -3.53 23.84
N ALA A 29 3.89 -2.38 24.17
CA ALA A 29 3.51 -1.09 23.57
C ALA A 29 3.75 -1.06 22.05
N LEU A 30 4.87 -1.62 21.59
CA LEU A 30 5.16 -1.76 20.16
C LEU A 30 4.15 -2.69 19.47
N MET A 31 3.84 -3.84 20.08
CA MET A 31 2.86 -4.80 19.56
C MET A 31 1.45 -4.21 19.47
N GLN A 32 1.06 -3.44 20.48
CA GLN A 32 -0.20 -2.71 20.49
C GLN A 32 -0.25 -1.70 19.33
N THR A 33 0.80 -0.91 19.15
CA THR A 33 0.92 0.03 18.03
C THR A 33 0.88 -0.68 16.68
N ALA A 34 1.59 -1.80 16.54
CA ALA A 34 1.59 -2.59 15.31
C ALA A 34 0.19 -3.14 14.98
N ARG A 35 -0.56 -3.58 16.00
CA ARG A 35 -1.95 -4.05 15.82
C ARG A 35 -2.88 -2.92 15.40
N GLU A 36 -2.77 -1.75 16.01
CA GLU A 36 -3.54 -0.56 15.64
C GLU A 36 -3.27 -0.17 14.18
N LEU A 37 -2.00 -0.20 13.77
CA LEU A 37 -1.62 0.05 12.37
C LEU A 37 -2.15 -1.00 11.42
N ALA A 38 -2.12 -2.29 11.79
CA ALA A 38 -2.65 -3.38 10.95
C ALA A 38 -4.17 -3.28 10.75
N VAL A 39 -4.91 -2.89 11.80
CA VAL A 39 -6.37 -2.62 11.69
C VAL A 39 -6.62 -1.45 10.75
N LEU A 40 -5.87 -0.35 10.91
CA LEU A 40 -6.00 0.82 10.04
C LEU A 40 -5.64 0.50 8.59
N GLU A 41 -4.61 -0.31 8.36
CA GLU A 41 -4.23 -0.79 7.04
C GLU A 41 -5.34 -1.60 6.39
N ALA A 42 -5.93 -2.56 7.12
CA ALA A 42 -7.06 -3.33 6.62
C ALA A 42 -8.25 -2.44 6.25
N GLU A 43 -8.56 -1.42 7.06
CA GLU A 43 -9.62 -0.46 6.77
C GLU A 43 -9.32 0.35 5.49
N VAL A 44 -8.12 0.90 5.38
CA VAL A 44 -7.69 1.67 4.21
C VAL A 44 -7.77 0.80 2.94
N LEU A 45 -7.22 -0.41 2.98
CA LEU A 45 -7.24 -1.34 1.85
C LEU A 45 -8.68 -1.75 1.48
N SER A 46 -9.58 -1.91 2.45
CA SER A 46 -11.00 -2.21 2.19
C SER A 46 -11.73 -1.11 1.44
N LEU A 47 -11.28 0.14 1.57
CA LEU A 47 -11.88 1.31 0.93
C LEU A 47 -11.28 1.61 -0.46
N LEU A 48 -10.12 1.01 -0.75
CA LEU A 48 -9.40 1.18 -2.01
C LEU A 48 -9.83 0.14 -3.06
N PRO A 49 -9.86 0.51 -4.35
CA PRO A 49 -10.07 -0.46 -5.42
C PRO A 49 -9.01 -1.56 -5.42
N ARG A 50 -9.41 -2.83 -5.63
CA ARG A 50 -8.50 -4.00 -5.58
C ARG A 50 -7.23 -3.83 -6.40
N GLY A 51 -7.34 -3.32 -7.63
CA GLY A 51 -6.18 -3.09 -8.52
C GLY A 51 -5.23 -1.95 -8.10
N LEU A 52 -5.36 -1.42 -6.89
CA LEU A 52 -4.50 -0.39 -6.32
C LEU A 52 -3.94 -0.81 -4.94
N GLN A 53 -4.43 -1.91 -4.36
CA GLN A 53 -4.00 -2.41 -3.04
C GLN A 53 -2.53 -2.88 -3.04
N ASP A 54 -2.10 -3.64 -4.05
CA ASP A 54 -0.76 -4.28 -4.11
C ASP A 54 0.43 -3.30 -4.12
N GLY A 55 0.17 -2.01 -4.35
CA GLY A 55 1.20 -0.98 -4.45
C GLY A 55 1.18 0.02 -3.30
N ILE A 56 0.43 -0.24 -2.22
CA ILE A 56 0.23 0.71 -1.13
C ILE A 56 0.41 0.05 0.22
N ALA A 57 1.13 0.73 1.11
CA ALA A 57 1.17 0.38 2.52
C ALA A 57 0.86 1.60 3.39
N VAL A 58 0.37 1.33 4.60
CA VAL A 58 0.22 2.34 5.64
C VAL A 58 1.54 2.45 6.43
N ALA A 59 2.21 3.60 6.35
CA ALA A 59 3.43 3.84 7.14
C ALA A 59 3.16 4.25 8.58
N GLY A 60 1.96 4.75 8.84
CA GLY A 60 1.55 5.16 10.18
C GLY A 60 0.83 6.51 10.18
N VAL A 61 0.64 7.01 11.40
CA VAL A 61 -0.13 8.22 11.64
C VAL A 61 0.73 9.22 12.38
N LYS A 62 0.93 10.39 11.79
CA LYS A 62 1.63 11.51 12.42
C LYS A 62 0.60 12.41 13.09
N GLN A 63 0.73 12.60 14.40
CA GLN A 63 0.00 13.64 15.11
C GLN A 63 0.83 14.92 15.10
N ASP A 64 0.29 15.99 14.50
CA ASP A 64 0.91 17.30 14.54
C ASP A 64 0.17 18.16 15.56
N ALA A 65 0.80 18.33 16.73
CA ALA A 65 0.28 19.18 17.80
C ALA A 65 0.38 20.69 17.46
N ARG A 66 0.96 21.06 16.31
CA ARG A 66 1.17 22.45 15.88
C ARG A 66 0.28 22.88 14.71
N GLY A 67 -0.69 22.06 14.32
CA GLY A 67 -1.55 22.31 13.14
C GLY A 67 -2.65 23.35 13.39
N VAL A 68 -2.49 24.52 12.75
CA VAL A 68 -3.50 25.50 12.29
C VAL A 68 -4.61 25.88 13.28
N GLY A 69 -4.47 27.06 13.91
CA GLY A 69 -5.57 27.90 14.42
C GLY A 69 -6.57 27.24 15.36
N GLN A 70 -6.52 27.58 16.66
CA GLN A 70 -7.47 27.13 17.69
C GLN A 70 -7.43 25.62 18.03
N GLY A 71 -6.29 25.14 18.53
CA GLY A 71 -6.27 23.99 19.46
C GLY A 71 -6.65 22.60 18.92
N GLN A 72 -6.84 22.41 17.61
CA GLN A 72 -7.12 21.10 17.04
C GLN A 72 -5.81 20.39 16.63
N SER A 73 -5.56 19.20 17.21
CA SER A 73 -4.46 18.35 16.77
C SER A 73 -4.77 17.75 15.40
N GLU A 74 -3.89 17.96 14.42
CA GLU A 74 -4.00 17.32 13.10
C GLU A 74 -3.49 15.88 13.19
N ARG A 75 -4.28 14.92 12.72
CA ARG A 75 -3.90 13.50 12.67
C ARG A 75 -3.76 13.06 11.21
N THR A 76 -2.54 13.05 10.72
CA THR A 76 -2.22 12.77 9.32
C THR A 76 -1.86 11.31 9.09
N LEU A 77 -2.62 10.61 8.24
CA LEU A 77 -2.28 9.28 7.74
C LEU A 77 -1.20 9.37 6.66
N LEU A 78 -0.12 8.59 6.80
CA LEU A 78 0.93 8.46 5.79
C LEU A 78 0.75 7.16 5.00
N LEU A 79 0.52 7.30 3.70
CA LEU A 79 0.48 6.20 2.75
C LEU A 79 1.78 6.17 1.94
N LEU A 80 2.35 4.99 1.81
CA LEU A 80 3.48 4.74 0.93
C LEU A 80 2.99 4.06 -0.34
N ALA A 81 3.51 4.50 -1.48
CA ALA A 81 3.19 3.95 -2.78
C ALA A 81 4.45 3.38 -3.43
N ALA A 82 4.36 2.18 -4.00
CA ALA A 82 5.46 1.50 -4.68
C ALA A 82 6.01 2.27 -5.89
N HIS A 83 5.20 3.14 -6.52
CA HIS A 83 5.63 3.94 -7.66
C HIS A 83 4.77 5.19 -7.84
N GLY A 84 5.26 6.14 -8.65
CA GLY A 84 4.59 7.42 -8.90
C GLY A 84 3.17 7.27 -9.46
N ALA A 85 2.91 6.29 -10.33
CA ALA A 85 1.57 6.04 -10.86
C ALA A 85 0.58 5.57 -9.77
N ALA A 86 1.02 4.71 -8.83
CA ALA A 86 0.20 4.31 -7.69
C ALA A 86 -0.07 5.52 -6.80
N ALA A 87 0.95 6.32 -6.51
CA ALA A 87 0.78 7.55 -5.72
C ALA A 87 -0.23 8.53 -6.36
N ALA A 88 -0.14 8.73 -7.68
CA ALA A 88 -1.06 9.60 -8.40
C ALA A 88 -2.50 9.08 -8.32
N ARG A 89 -2.71 7.78 -8.56
CA ARG A 89 -4.03 7.15 -8.49
C ARG A 89 -4.62 7.20 -7.07
N VAL A 90 -3.80 7.02 -6.03
CA VAL A 90 -4.23 7.20 -4.64
C VAL A 90 -4.63 8.63 -4.38
N ARG A 91 -3.80 9.61 -4.77
CA ARG A 91 -4.09 11.03 -4.59
C ARG A 91 -5.42 11.45 -5.21
N GLN A 92 -5.81 10.85 -6.34
CA GLN A 92 -7.11 11.08 -6.95
C GLN A 92 -8.28 10.61 -6.06
N VAL A 93 -8.11 9.51 -5.33
CA VAL A 93 -9.15 8.95 -4.44
C VAL A 93 -9.03 9.39 -2.99
N VAL A 94 -7.96 10.10 -2.60
CA VAL A 94 -7.71 10.60 -1.23
C VAL A 94 -8.90 11.38 -0.66
N PRO A 95 -9.53 12.33 -1.38
CA PRO A 95 -10.65 13.09 -0.81
C PRO A 95 -11.81 12.17 -0.40
N THR A 96 -12.16 11.21 -1.25
CA THR A 96 -13.21 10.23 -0.99
C THR A 96 -12.80 9.24 0.10
N LEU A 97 -11.54 8.80 0.11
CA LEU A 97 -10.99 7.89 1.12
C LEU A 97 -11.03 8.54 2.51
N LEU A 98 -10.60 9.80 2.63
CA LEU A 98 -10.62 10.55 3.89
C LEU A 98 -12.06 10.69 4.42
N SER A 99 -13.00 11.08 3.56
CA SER A 99 -14.41 11.19 3.94
C SER A 99 -14.98 9.86 4.43
N ARG A 100 -14.69 8.74 3.74
CA ARG A 100 -15.14 7.40 4.16
C ARG A 100 -14.51 6.93 5.46
N LEU A 101 -13.24 7.25 5.70
CA LEU A 101 -12.58 6.96 6.98
C LEU A 101 -13.23 7.73 8.12
N GLN A 102 -13.51 9.02 7.92
CA GLN A 102 -14.17 9.86 8.93
C GLN A 102 -15.60 9.39 9.22
N GLN A 103 -16.36 8.99 8.20
CA GLN A 103 -17.70 8.40 8.37
C GLN A 103 -17.70 7.10 9.18
N ARG A 104 -16.59 6.35 9.16
CA ARG A 104 -16.38 5.15 10.00
C ARG A 104 -15.88 5.49 11.42
N GLY A 105 -15.80 6.77 11.78
CA GLY A 105 -15.37 7.24 13.10
C GLY A 105 -13.85 7.41 13.24
N SER A 106 -13.08 7.35 12.15
CA SER A 106 -11.63 7.56 12.19
C SER A 106 -11.29 9.01 12.53
N GLN A 107 -10.34 9.21 13.45
CA GLN A 107 -9.85 10.53 13.86
C GLN A 107 -8.86 11.17 12.85
N ILE A 108 -8.68 10.56 11.68
CA ILE A 108 -7.75 11.03 10.64
C ILE A 108 -8.32 12.29 10.00
N THR A 109 -7.51 13.36 9.97
CA THR A 109 -7.89 14.68 9.43
C THR A 109 -7.23 14.96 8.09
N ALA A 110 -6.13 14.27 7.77
CA ALA A 110 -5.41 14.43 6.51
C ALA A 110 -4.76 13.13 6.05
N ILE A 111 -4.52 13.00 4.74
CA ILE A 111 -3.77 11.88 4.14
C ILE A 111 -2.62 12.43 3.30
N ARG A 112 -1.41 11.94 3.56
CA ARG A 112 -0.21 12.25 2.75
C ARG A 112 0.27 10.99 2.04
N VAL A 113 0.61 11.13 0.77
CA VAL A 113 1.08 10.02 -0.07
C VAL A 113 2.53 10.25 -0.49
N ARG A 114 3.42 9.33 -0.12
CA ARG A 114 4.84 9.32 -0.48
C ARG A 114 5.16 8.14 -1.38
N VAL A 115 6.10 8.31 -2.29
CA VAL A 115 6.60 7.21 -3.12
C VAL A 115 7.76 6.55 -2.39
N GLN A 116 7.66 5.25 -2.14
CA GLN A 116 8.71 4.43 -1.58
C GLN A 116 8.76 3.14 -2.42
N PRO A 117 9.76 3.00 -3.31
CA PRO A 117 9.84 1.89 -4.26
C PRO A 117 9.83 0.48 -3.65
N GLU A 118 10.19 0.37 -2.37
CA GLU A 118 10.35 -0.91 -1.67
C GLU A 118 9.09 -1.40 -0.97
N VAL A 119 7.98 -0.65 -1.05
CA VAL A 119 6.71 -0.94 -0.33
C VAL A 119 6.09 -2.30 -0.67
N GLY A 120 6.46 -2.90 -1.81
CA GLY A 120 6.05 -4.25 -2.21
C GLY A 120 7.17 -5.31 -2.12
N ARG A 121 8.32 -4.99 -1.53
CA ARG A 121 9.44 -5.94 -1.34
C ARG A 121 9.16 -6.77 -0.08
N GLN A 122 8.06 -7.49 -0.08
CA GLN A 122 7.67 -8.37 1.03
C GLN A 122 8.38 -9.71 0.87
N SER A 123 9.68 -9.69 1.13
CA SER A 123 10.47 -10.88 1.43
C SER A 123 11.57 -10.43 2.38
N ASP A 124 11.41 -10.80 3.65
CA ASP A 124 12.25 -10.40 4.79
C ASP A 124 13.73 -10.87 4.68
N TRP A 125 14.15 -11.39 3.54
CA TRP A 125 15.47 -11.97 3.28
C TRP A 125 16.02 -11.68 1.86
N ASP A 126 15.37 -10.85 1.04
CA ASP A 126 15.79 -10.67 -0.36
C ASP A 126 16.91 -9.64 -0.52
N THR A 127 18.15 -10.16 -0.56
CA THR A 127 19.38 -9.38 -0.70
C THR A 127 19.83 -9.40 -2.17
N GLY A 128 19.15 -8.63 -3.02
CA GLY A 128 19.54 -8.48 -4.41
C GLY A 128 18.84 -7.31 -5.13
N PRO A 129 19.54 -6.54 -5.97
CA PRO A 129 18.89 -5.62 -6.90
C PRO A 129 18.26 -6.43 -8.04
N VAL A 130 16.97 -6.76 -7.90
CA VAL A 130 16.20 -7.37 -8.99
C VAL A 130 16.00 -6.32 -10.09
N VAL A 131 16.80 -6.42 -11.16
CA VAL A 131 16.59 -5.64 -12.40
C VAL A 131 15.32 -6.15 -13.05
N ARG A 132 14.18 -5.48 -12.80
CA ARG A 132 12.97 -5.75 -13.56
C ARG A 132 13.11 -5.16 -14.96
N PRO A 133 12.99 -5.96 -16.04
CA PRO A 133 12.77 -5.38 -17.35
C PRO A 133 11.51 -4.51 -17.28
N LYS A 134 11.56 -3.29 -17.82
CA LYS A 134 10.45 -2.34 -17.79
C LYS A 134 9.31 -2.86 -18.66
N VAL A 135 8.46 -3.72 -18.11
CA VAL A 135 7.26 -4.24 -18.77
C VAL A 135 6.14 -3.22 -18.63
N ALA A 136 6.34 -2.02 -19.17
CA ALA A 136 5.28 -1.01 -19.25
C ALA A 136 4.30 -1.41 -20.36
N ARG A 137 3.49 -2.45 -20.11
CA ARG A 137 2.40 -2.88 -21.00
C ARG A 137 1.07 -2.49 -20.34
N MET A 138 0.27 -1.67 -21.02
CA MET A 138 -1.13 -1.49 -20.62
C MET A 138 -1.85 -2.80 -20.88
N SER A 139 -2.74 -3.19 -19.97
CA SER A 139 -3.65 -4.30 -20.24
C SER A 139 -4.56 -3.94 -21.41
N ALA A 140 -5.02 -4.95 -22.15
CA ALA A 140 -5.97 -4.74 -23.25
C ALA A 140 -7.23 -4.01 -22.77
N THR A 141 -7.72 -4.35 -21.58
CA THR A 141 -8.85 -3.66 -20.93
C THR A 141 -8.56 -2.19 -20.63
N GLY A 142 -7.33 -1.87 -20.19
CA GLY A 142 -6.95 -0.48 -19.95
C GLY A 142 -6.92 0.35 -21.25
N LEU A 143 -6.45 -0.25 -22.34
CA LEU A 143 -6.48 0.36 -23.68
C LEU A 143 -7.91 0.63 -24.16
N SER A 144 -8.81 -0.35 -24.02
CA SER A 144 -10.20 -0.18 -24.45
C SER A 144 -10.93 0.89 -23.65
N SER A 145 -10.78 0.89 -22.32
CA SER A 145 -11.42 1.90 -21.46
C SER A 145 -10.90 3.32 -21.75
N LEU A 146 -9.60 3.49 -21.99
CA LEU A 146 -9.04 4.79 -22.35
C LEU A 146 -9.46 5.25 -23.75
N THR A 147 -9.62 4.31 -24.69
CA THR A 147 -10.12 4.61 -26.04
C THR A 147 -11.58 5.07 -25.99
N GLN A 148 -12.42 4.36 -25.23
CA GLN A 148 -13.81 4.74 -25.02
C GLN A 148 -13.92 6.12 -24.36
N LEU A 149 -13.12 6.38 -23.31
CA LEU A 149 -13.12 7.68 -22.63
C LEU A 149 -12.71 8.84 -23.56
N ALA A 150 -11.72 8.63 -24.43
CA ALA A 150 -11.31 9.65 -25.41
C ALA A 150 -12.46 10.00 -26.37
N GLN A 151 -13.24 9.00 -26.78
CA GLN A 151 -14.37 9.14 -27.69
C GLN A 151 -15.52 9.90 -27.04
N GLU A 152 -15.82 9.61 -25.79
CA GLU A 152 -16.87 10.29 -25.03
C GLU A 152 -16.53 11.79 -24.86
N LEU A 153 -15.24 12.15 -24.67
CA LEU A 153 -14.63 13.51 -24.69
C LEU A 153 -15.57 14.64 -24.25
N PRO A 154 -15.48 15.94 -24.59
CA PRO A 154 -15.47 16.57 -25.92
C PRO A 154 -14.07 17.09 -26.33
N GLU A 155 -13.98 17.87 -27.40
CA GLU A 155 -12.74 18.56 -27.82
C GLU A 155 -12.20 19.40 -26.66
N SER A 156 -11.11 18.92 -26.06
CA SER A 156 -10.55 19.46 -24.84
C SER A 156 -9.08 19.07 -24.73
N PRO A 157 -8.26 19.85 -23.98
CA PRO A 157 -6.86 19.49 -23.73
C PRO A 157 -6.68 18.10 -23.11
N LEU A 158 -7.70 17.60 -22.41
CA LEU A 158 -7.71 16.25 -21.84
C LEU A 158 -7.88 15.16 -22.93
N ARG A 159 -8.76 15.37 -23.91
CA ARG A 159 -8.93 14.48 -25.07
C ARG A 159 -7.61 14.36 -25.85
N ASP A 160 -6.93 15.48 -26.08
CA ASP A 160 -5.63 15.51 -26.79
C ASP A 160 -4.53 14.76 -26.05
N ALA A 161 -4.45 14.94 -24.73
CA ALA A 161 -3.51 14.21 -23.90
C ALA A 161 -3.76 12.69 -23.94
N LEU A 162 -5.04 12.28 -23.92
CA LEU A 162 -5.42 10.86 -24.01
C LEU A 162 -5.07 10.27 -25.38
N ASN A 163 -5.34 10.98 -26.47
CA ASN A 163 -4.99 10.56 -27.83
C ASN A 163 -3.48 10.42 -28.02
N THR A 164 -2.70 11.34 -27.46
CA THR A 164 -1.23 11.28 -27.48
C THR A 164 -0.71 10.05 -26.74
N LEU A 165 -1.26 9.77 -25.55
CA LEU A 165 -0.91 8.58 -24.75
C LEU A 165 -1.21 7.27 -25.50
N LEU A 166 -2.41 7.17 -26.10
CA LEU A 166 -2.84 5.99 -26.86
C LEU A 166 -1.94 5.75 -28.08
N SER A 167 -1.52 6.82 -28.76
CA SER A 167 -0.64 6.76 -29.93
C SER A 167 0.74 6.20 -29.59
N HIS A 168 1.37 6.68 -28.50
CA HIS A 168 2.66 6.17 -28.03
C HIS A 168 2.61 4.69 -27.62
N HIS A 169 1.48 4.23 -27.08
CA HIS A 169 1.34 2.84 -26.67
C HIS A 169 1.24 1.90 -27.87
N ARG A 170 0.48 2.28 -28.91
CA ARG A 170 0.35 1.50 -30.15
C ARG A 170 1.70 1.29 -30.85
N GLN A 171 2.51 2.35 -30.95
CA GLN A 171 3.84 2.29 -31.58
C GLN A 171 4.82 1.35 -30.85
N LYS A 172 4.70 1.25 -29.52
CA LYS A 172 5.61 0.42 -28.72
C LYS A 172 5.28 -1.07 -28.79
N THR A 173 4.05 -1.43 -29.14
CA THR A 173 3.64 -2.84 -29.32
C THR A 173 4.14 -3.46 -30.63
N THR A 174 4.43 -2.65 -31.66
CA THR A 174 4.92 -3.13 -32.96
C THR A 174 6.44 -3.41 -33.00
N THR A 175 7.22 -2.91 -32.04
CA THR A 175 8.68 -3.09 -32.01
C THR A 175 9.15 -4.32 -31.21
N GLY A 176 8.24 -5.07 -30.59
CA GLY A 176 8.56 -6.26 -29.77
C GLY A 176 8.19 -7.61 -30.39
N ALA A 177 7.74 -7.65 -31.65
CA ALA A 177 7.38 -8.87 -32.38
C ALA A 177 8.37 -9.05 -33.54
N GLY A 178 9.62 -9.41 -33.23
CA GLY A 178 10.69 -9.49 -34.22
C GLY A 178 12.03 -9.81 -33.59
N SER A 179 12.09 -10.88 -32.79
CA SER A 179 13.30 -11.55 -32.33
C SER A 179 12.92 -12.89 -31.73
#